data_AF-A0A453M275-F1
#
_entry.id   AF-A0A453M275-F1
#
_cell.length_a   1.000
_cell.length_b   1.000
_cell.length_c   1.000
_cell.angle_alpha   90.00
_cell.angle_beta   90.00
_cell.angle_gamma   90.00
#
_symmetry.space_group_name_H-M   'P 1'
#
loop_
_entity.id
_entity.type
_entity.pdbx_description
1 polymer ?
#
loop_
_entity_poly.entity_id
_entity_poly.type
_entity_poly.pdbx_seq_one_letter_code
_entity_poly.pdbx_strand_id
1 'polypeptide(L)'
;APAPTAAAPAPAAAAAAVPSASVPRGQVDLVDFIDWTGVECLNQDPAHGIANALKQGYREDEGLHLASDSDEQLLIYIPFMQVIKLHSALFKGPEEEVQKGVVR
;
A
#
# COMPACT_ATOMS: atom_id res chain seq x y z
N ALA A 1 13.28 53.53 -20.99
CA ALA A 1 12.75 52.58 -19.99
C ALA A 1 12.75 51.18 -20.62
N PRO A 2 13.63 50.26 -20.17
CA PRO A 2 13.70 48.92 -20.74
C PRO A 2 13.08 47.84 -19.83
N ALA A 3 12.34 46.94 -20.50
CA ALA A 3 12.07 45.51 -20.27
C ALA A 3 11.30 45.02 -19.01
N PRO A 4 10.25 44.18 -19.20
CA PRO A 4 9.62 43.41 -18.12
C PRO A 4 10.42 42.11 -17.83
N THR A 5 10.64 41.83 -16.54
CA THR A 5 11.24 40.58 -16.05
C THR A 5 10.27 39.41 -16.22
N ALA A 6 10.60 38.48 -17.10
CA ALA A 6 9.94 37.19 -17.22
C ALA A 6 10.47 36.23 -16.14
N ALA A 7 9.61 35.84 -15.19
CA ALA A 7 9.89 34.80 -14.21
C ALA A 7 9.80 33.43 -14.91
N ALA A 8 10.89 32.66 -14.87
CA ALA A 8 10.95 31.29 -15.34
C ALA A 8 10.14 30.35 -14.44
N PRO A 9 9.46 29.32 -14.96
CA PRO A 9 8.82 28.30 -14.13
C PRO A 9 9.87 27.32 -13.62
N ALA A 10 9.79 26.99 -12.33
CA ALA A 10 10.58 25.95 -11.68
C ALA A 10 10.30 24.57 -12.32
N PRO A 11 11.29 23.67 -12.41
CA PRO A 11 11.07 22.35 -12.96
C PRO A 11 10.17 21.55 -12.01
N ALA A 12 9.05 21.06 -12.55
CA ALA A 12 8.22 20.07 -11.90
C ALA A 12 9.10 18.87 -11.51
N ALA A 13 9.15 18.57 -10.22
CA ALA A 13 9.84 17.43 -9.68
C ALA A 13 9.37 16.18 -10.43
N ALA A 14 10.33 15.54 -11.10
CA ALA A 14 10.14 14.25 -11.75
C ALA A 14 9.58 13.28 -10.72
N ALA A 15 8.40 12.72 -11.00
CA ALA A 15 7.84 11.60 -10.27
C ALA A 15 8.89 10.47 -10.30
N ALA A 16 9.59 10.31 -9.18
CA ALA A 16 10.49 9.20 -8.97
C ALA A 16 9.63 7.94 -9.04
N ALA A 17 9.87 7.12 -10.06
CA ALA A 17 9.31 5.79 -10.14
C ALA A 17 9.81 5.01 -8.92
N VAL A 18 8.98 4.97 -7.88
CA VAL A 18 9.19 4.20 -6.67
C VAL A 18 9.36 2.73 -7.09
N PRO A 19 10.42 2.06 -6.62
CA PRO A 19 10.66 0.67 -6.99
C PRO A 19 9.51 -0.16 -6.43
N SER A 20 8.71 -0.73 -7.35
CA SER A 20 7.71 -1.76 -7.05
C SER A 20 8.30 -2.73 -6.05
N ALA A 21 7.58 -3.06 -4.98
CA ALA A 21 8.04 -3.96 -3.93
C ALA A 21 8.69 -5.20 -4.58
N SER A 22 10.03 -5.24 -4.57
CA SER A 22 10.77 -6.21 -5.37
C SER A 22 10.57 -7.56 -4.73
N VAL A 23 9.63 -8.34 -5.26
CA VAL A 23 9.36 -9.70 -4.82
C VAL A 23 10.70 -10.44 -4.83
N PRO A 24 11.17 -10.97 -3.68
CA PRO A 24 12.45 -11.64 -3.60
C PRO A 24 12.57 -12.72 -4.67
N ARG A 25 13.76 -12.88 -5.27
CA ARG A 25 13.98 -13.90 -6.32
C ARG A 25 13.54 -15.28 -5.82
N GLY A 26 12.60 -15.90 -6.53
CA GLY A 26 12.01 -17.20 -6.20
C GLY A 26 10.68 -17.13 -5.45
N GLN A 27 10.21 -15.94 -5.08
CA GLN A 27 8.86 -15.71 -4.55
C GLN A 27 7.95 -15.15 -5.66
N VAL A 28 6.65 -15.34 -5.49
CA VAL A 28 5.61 -14.83 -6.39
C VAL A 28 4.68 -13.94 -5.57
N ASP A 29 4.25 -12.82 -6.13
CA ASP A 29 3.25 -11.98 -5.47
C ASP A 29 1.91 -12.74 -5.44
N LEU A 30 1.27 -12.75 -4.27
CA LEU A 30 0.02 -13.47 -4.08
C LEU A 30 -1.21 -12.63 -4.42
N VAL A 31 -1.01 -11.33 -4.68
CA VAL A 31 -2.06 -10.35 -5.01
C VAL A 31 -3.00 -10.81 -6.12
N ASP A 32 -2.47 -11.47 -7.16
CA ASP A 32 -3.26 -11.93 -8.30
C ASP A 32 -4.14 -13.15 -7.98
N PHE A 33 -3.88 -13.84 -6.86
CA PHE A 33 -4.64 -15.01 -6.41
C PHE A 33 -5.66 -14.68 -5.32
N ILE A 34 -5.72 -13.42 -4.88
CA ILE A 34 -6.66 -12.95 -3.86
C ILE A 34 -8.08 -12.88 -4.46
N ASP A 35 -9.05 -13.41 -3.73
CA ASP A 35 -10.46 -13.19 -4.04
C ASP A 35 -10.95 -11.87 -3.43
N TRP A 36 -10.83 -10.80 -4.21
CA TRP A 36 -11.25 -9.45 -3.82
C TRP A 36 -12.72 -9.33 -3.43
N THR A 37 -13.58 -10.26 -3.87
CA THR A 37 -15.02 -10.21 -3.53
C THR A 37 -15.29 -10.66 -2.10
N GLY A 38 -14.40 -11.48 -1.53
CA GLY A 38 -14.46 -11.94 -0.15
C GLY A 38 -13.43 -11.29 0.77
N VAL A 39 -12.63 -10.34 0.28
CA VAL A 39 -11.70 -9.59 1.14
C VAL A 39 -12.50 -8.71 2.10
N GLU A 40 -12.25 -8.87 3.38
CA GLU A 40 -12.87 -8.08 4.43
C GLU A 40 -11.80 -7.52 5.36
N CYS A 41 -12.01 -6.30 5.84
CA CYS A 41 -11.13 -5.67 6.82
C CYS A 41 -11.99 -4.96 7.86
N LEU A 42 -11.86 -5.38 9.11
CA LEU A 42 -12.53 -4.79 10.26
C LEU A 42 -11.64 -3.73 10.90
N ASN A 43 -12.27 -2.69 11.44
CA ASN A 43 -11.65 -1.50 12.03
C ASN A 43 -10.86 -0.62 11.03
N GLN A 44 -11.01 -0.84 9.72
CA GLN A 44 -10.42 0.03 8.70
C GLN A 44 -11.16 1.37 8.60
N ASP A 45 -10.41 2.43 8.31
CA ASP A 45 -10.95 3.73 7.93
C ASP A 45 -11.64 3.63 6.55
N PRO A 46 -12.92 4.05 6.42
CA PRO A 46 -13.63 4.10 5.15
C PRO A 46 -12.94 4.90 4.04
N ALA A 47 -12.08 5.88 4.39
CA ALA A 47 -11.29 6.65 3.44
C ALA A 47 -9.98 5.95 3.04
N HIS A 48 -9.45 5.07 3.90
CA HIS A 48 -8.14 4.43 3.75
C HIS A 48 -8.27 2.91 3.92
N GLY A 49 -8.95 2.27 2.96
CA GLY A 49 -9.28 0.85 3.02
C GLY A 49 -8.16 -0.10 2.61
N ILE A 50 -8.37 -1.40 2.86
CA ILE A 50 -7.43 -2.50 2.62
C ILE A 50 -6.94 -2.62 1.17
N ALA A 51 -7.75 -2.17 0.20
CA ALA A 51 -7.37 -2.18 -1.22
C ALA A 51 -6.12 -1.31 -1.50
N ASN A 52 -5.97 -0.21 -0.76
CA ASN A 52 -4.81 0.70 -0.89
C ASN A 52 -3.51 0.00 -0.49
N ALA A 53 -3.56 -0.88 0.52
CA ALA A 53 -2.39 -1.60 1.03
C ALA A 53 -2.06 -2.88 0.23
N LEU A 54 -3.08 -3.55 -0.33
CA LEU A 54 -2.88 -4.83 -1.04
C LEU A 54 -2.61 -4.65 -2.54
N LYS A 55 -3.26 -3.69 -3.20
CA LYS A 55 -3.26 -3.63 -4.67
C LYS A 55 -1.94 -3.06 -5.19
N GLN A 56 -1.34 -3.76 -6.15
CA GLN A 56 -0.18 -3.26 -6.88
C GLN A 56 -0.49 -1.92 -7.53
N GLY A 57 0.45 -0.98 -7.46
CA GLY A 57 0.32 0.42 -7.86
C GLY A 57 -0.10 1.34 -6.71
N TYR A 58 -1.02 0.90 -5.84
CA TYR A 58 -1.54 1.70 -4.74
C TYR A 58 -0.62 1.63 -3.51
N ARG A 59 -0.11 0.44 -3.20
CA ARG A 59 0.79 0.21 -2.06
C ARG A 59 2.15 0.90 -2.18
N GLU A 60 2.50 1.36 -3.38
CA GLU A 60 3.71 2.13 -3.66
C GLU A 60 3.48 3.66 -3.53
N ASP A 61 2.23 4.10 -3.46
CA ASP A 61 1.86 5.50 -3.29
C ASP A 61 1.81 5.85 -1.79
N GLU A 62 2.66 6.78 -1.37
CA GLU A 62 2.78 7.20 0.04
C GLU A 62 1.51 7.91 0.55
N GLY A 63 0.66 8.42 -0.36
CA GLY A 63 -0.64 8.98 -0.04
C GLY A 63 -1.75 7.94 0.14
N LEU A 64 -1.56 6.69 -0.32
CA LEU A 64 -2.56 5.62 -0.22
C LEU A 64 -2.09 4.52 0.72
N HIS A 65 -2.57 4.61 1.95
CA HIS A 65 -2.31 3.63 3.01
C HIS A 65 -3.62 3.02 3.52
N LEU A 66 -3.47 1.98 4.34
CA LEU A 66 -4.54 1.44 5.19
C LEU A 66 -4.43 2.12 6.55
N ALA A 67 -5.50 2.76 7.00
CA ALA A 67 -5.58 3.38 8.32
C ALA A 67 -6.65 2.68 9.16
N SER A 68 -6.50 2.79 10.48
CA SER A 68 -7.49 2.30 11.43
C SER A 68 -8.21 3.49 12.04
N ASP A 69 -9.55 3.52 11.99
CA ASP A 69 -10.36 4.63 12.54
C ASP A 69 -10.97 4.31 13.91
N SER A 70 -11.07 3.02 14.24
CA SER A 70 -11.91 2.56 15.35
C SER A 70 -11.12 1.93 16.49
N ASP A 71 -9.99 1.28 16.21
CA ASP A 71 -9.15 0.63 17.23
C ASP A 71 -7.68 0.56 16.76
N GLU A 72 -6.75 0.21 17.62
CA GLU A 72 -5.34 0.00 17.25
C GLU A 72 -5.09 -1.37 16.59
N GLN A 73 -6.11 -2.24 16.56
CA GLN A 73 -6.04 -3.58 15.97
C GLN A 73 -6.90 -3.67 14.71
N LEU A 74 -6.24 -3.83 13.56
CA LEU A 74 -6.89 -4.17 12.29
C LEU A 74 -7.02 -5.69 12.15
N LEU A 75 -8.21 -6.18 11.81
CA LEU A 75 -8.42 -7.58 11.48
C LEU A 75 -8.69 -7.73 9.99
N ILE A 76 -7.78 -8.43 9.31
CA ILE A 76 -7.77 -8.54 7.85
C ILE A 76 -8.07 -9.98 7.45
N TYR A 77 -9.12 -10.18 6.65
CA TYR A 77 -9.49 -11.46 6.05
C TYR A 77 -9.24 -11.43 4.55
N ILE A 78 -8.29 -12.25 4.08
CA ILE A 78 -7.90 -12.35 2.67
C ILE A 78 -8.12 -13.79 2.19
N PRO A 79 -9.25 -14.07 1.53
CA PRO A 79 -9.46 -15.36 0.88
C PRO A 79 -8.63 -15.43 -0.41
N PHE A 80 -8.19 -16.64 -0.76
CA PHE A 80 -7.50 -16.93 -2.01
C PHE A 80 -8.39 -17.80 -2.89
N MET A 81 -8.39 -17.53 -4.20
CA MET A 81 -9.17 -18.30 -5.18
C MET A 81 -8.67 -19.74 -5.35
N GLN A 82 -7.44 -20.03 -4.92
CA GLN A 82 -6.80 -21.33 -5.00
C GLN A 82 -5.98 -21.62 -3.73
N VAL A 83 -5.64 -22.89 -3.52
CA VAL A 83 -4.75 -23.30 -2.42
C VAL A 83 -3.34 -22.83 -2.71
N ILE A 84 -2.86 -21.86 -1.93
CA ILE A 84 -1.50 -21.32 -2.02
C ILE A 84 -0.66 -21.69 -0.79
N LYS A 85 0.66 -21.72 -0.94
CA LYS A 85 1.59 -21.84 0.19
C LYS A 85 2.12 -20.45 0.53
N LEU A 86 1.70 -19.92 1.68
CA LEU A 86 2.21 -18.65 2.19
C LEU A 86 3.63 -18.86 2.72
N HIS A 87 4.63 -18.32 2.01
CA HIS A 87 6.02 -18.39 2.42
C HIS A 87 6.38 -17.27 3.41
N SER A 88 5.94 -16.05 3.11
CA SER A 88 6.23 -14.86 3.90
C SER A 88 5.18 -13.79 3.62
N ALA A 89 4.86 -12.98 4.63
CA ALA A 89 4.04 -11.78 4.51
C ALA A 89 4.91 -10.56 4.86
N LEU A 90 4.81 -9.51 4.06
CA LEU A 90 5.55 -8.27 4.25
C LEU A 90 4.55 -7.18 4.65
N PHE A 91 4.73 -6.61 5.84
CA PHE A 91 3.98 -5.47 6.30
C PHE A 91 4.91 -4.26 6.30
N LYS A 92 4.51 -3.20 5.59
CA LYS A 92 5.18 -1.91 5.56
C LYS A 92 4.19 -0.88 6.07
N GLY A 93 4.64 -0.06 7.00
CA GLY A 93 3.91 1.08 7.51
C GLY A 93 4.87 2.22 7.80
N PRO A 94 4.36 3.44 8.03
CA PRO A 94 5.18 4.57 8.46
C PRO A 94 5.91 4.22 9.77
N GLU A 95 7.15 4.71 9.94
CA GLU A 95 8.03 4.38 11.08
C GLU A 95 7.42 4.71 12.46
N GLU A 96 6.40 5.56 12.51
CA GLU A 96 5.74 6.02 13.74
C GLU A 96 4.66 5.05 14.28
N GLU A 97 4.13 4.14 13.46
CA GLU A 97 2.98 3.27 13.80
C GLU A 97 3.15 1.81 13.35
N VAL A 98 4.37 1.26 13.44
CA VAL A 98 4.55 -0.19 13.18
C VAL A 98 4.01 -1.00 14.35
N GLN A 99 2.69 -1.21 14.36
CA GLN A 99 1.98 -2.10 15.26
C GLN A 99 2.56 -3.51 15.10
N LYS A 100 3.05 -4.11 16.20
CA LYS A 100 3.48 -5.52 16.22
C LYS A 100 2.25 -6.43 15.97
N GLY A 101 1.95 -6.70 14.71
CA GLY A 101 0.88 -7.61 14.32
C GLY A 101 1.22 -9.06 14.66
N VAL A 102 0.42 -9.69 15.51
CA VAL A 102 0.44 -11.16 15.70
C VAL A 102 -0.39 -11.77 14.57
N VAL A 103 0.27 -12.39 13.59
CA VAL A 103 -0.41 -13.23 12.59
C VAL A 103 -0.76 -14.55 13.28
N ARG A 104 -2.03 -14.76 13.61
CA ARG A 104 -2.55 -16.05 14.11
C ARG A 104 -3.15 -16.87 13.00
#